data_AF-A0A9W5VI62-F1
#
_entry.id   AF-A0A9W5VI62-F1
#
_cell.length_a   1.000
_cell.length_b   1.000
_cell.length_c   1.000
_cell.angle_alpha   90.00
_cell.angle_beta   90.00
_cell.angle_gamma   90.00
#
_symmetry.space_group_name_H-M   'P 1'
#
loop_
_entity.id
_entity.type
_entity.pdbx_description
1 polymer ?
#
loop_
_entity_poly.entity_id
_entity_poly.type
_entity_poly.pdbx_seq_one_letter_code
_entity_poly.pdbx_strand_id
1 'polypeptide(L)'
;MDSLTIQGNIYNLQFIKTLMKDGTDDERALDIFKQFQRDIYITYKQIRHICNPRACEKTTLETVKKSLREHWLEHYLNMTLTEAHIVIEYAELFFGLAIK
;
A
#
# COMPACT_ATOMS: atom_id res chain seq x y z
N MET A 1 -13.87 1.21 5.29
CA MET A 1 -12.81 0.79 6.23
C MET A 1 -12.12 2.05 6.69
N ASP A 2 -12.03 2.25 8.00
CA ASP A 2 -11.59 3.53 8.57
C ASP A 2 -10.11 3.55 8.92
N SER A 3 -9.50 2.37 9.03
CA SER A 3 -8.08 2.20 9.30
C SER A 3 -7.42 1.14 8.42
N LEU A 4 -6.11 1.22 8.26
CA LEU A 4 -5.28 0.25 7.55
C LEU A 4 -4.08 -0.11 8.44
N THR A 5 -3.86 -1.41 8.66
CA THR A 5 -2.70 -1.90 9.41
C THR A 5 -1.63 -2.41 8.45
N ILE A 6 -0.48 -1.76 8.40
CA ILE A 6 0.65 -2.15 7.54
C ILE A 6 1.97 -1.90 8.24
N GLN A 7 2.95 -2.78 8.02
CA GLN A 7 4.30 -2.68 8.64
C GLN A 7 4.29 -2.47 10.16
N GLY A 8 3.26 -3.01 10.86
CA GLY A 8 3.09 -2.84 12.31
C GLY A 8 2.46 -1.51 12.76
N ASN A 9 2.11 -0.63 11.83
CA ASN A 9 1.48 0.66 12.09
C ASN A 9 -0.01 0.62 11.73
N ILE A 10 -0.83 1.38 12.48
CA ILE A 10 -2.26 1.55 12.21
C ILE A 10 -2.49 2.97 11.74
N TYR A 11 -3.03 3.12 10.53
CA TYR A 11 -3.28 4.42 9.91
C TYR A 11 -4.76 4.71 9.82
N ASN A 12 -5.18 5.92 10.22
CA ASN A 12 -6.54 6.41 9.97
C ASN A 12 -6.64 6.93 8.53
N LEU A 13 -7.39 6.24 7.68
CA LEU A 13 -7.47 6.56 6.25
C LEU A 13 -8.20 7.89 6.00
N GLN A 14 -9.12 8.29 6.87
CA GLN A 14 -9.78 9.59 6.76
C GLN A 14 -8.81 10.73 7.04
N PHE A 15 -7.96 10.57 8.06
CA PHE A 15 -6.90 11.53 8.36
C PHE A 15 -5.92 11.68 7.19
N ILE A 16 -5.44 10.57 6.63
CA ILE A 16 -4.57 10.59 5.44
C ILE A 16 -5.24 11.31 4.26
N LYS A 17 -6.52 11.04 4.00
CA LYS A 17 -7.27 11.72 2.93
C LYS A 17 -7.36 13.23 3.15
N THR A 18 -7.58 13.67 4.39
CA THR A 18 -7.58 15.10 4.74
C THR A 18 -6.20 15.72 4.48
N LEU A 19 -5.12 15.07 4.91
CA LEU A 19 -3.76 15.55 4.67
C LEU A 19 -3.44 15.69 3.18
N MET A 20 -3.91 14.76 2.35
CA MET A 20 -3.72 14.82 0.90
C MET A 20 -4.49 15.95 0.23
N LYS A 21 -5.67 16.27 0.73
CA LYS A 21 -6.57 17.26 0.12
C LYS A 21 -6.24 18.68 0.55
N ASP A 22 -6.09 18.88 1.86
CA ASP A 22 -6.06 20.20 2.47
C ASP A 22 -4.63 20.61 2.85
N GLY A 23 -3.68 19.67 2.84
CA GLY A 23 -2.32 19.89 3.31
C GLY A 23 -2.24 20.10 4.82
N THR A 24 -1.03 20.26 5.36
CA THR A 24 -0.82 20.61 6.77
C THR A 24 0.57 21.20 6.96
N ASP A 25 0.68 22.16 7.89
CA ASP A 25 1.96 22.68 8.38
C ASP A 25 2.41 21.99 9.68
N ASP A 26 1.60 21.08 10.24
CA ASP A 26 1.99 20.31 11.44
C ASP A 26 3.07 19.28 11.05
N GLU A 27 4.29 19.48 11.57
CA GLU A 27 5.45 18.64 11.29
C GLU A 27 5.21 17.16 11.63
N ARG A 28 4.49 16.86 12.72
CA ARG A 28 4.17 15.48 13.10
C ARG A 28 3.20 14.85 12.11
N ALA A 29 2.22 15.61 11.63
CA ALA A 29 1.30 15.13 10.62
C ALA A 29 2.00 14.85 9.29
N LEU A 30 2.97 15.70 8.91
CA LEU A 30 3.83 15.45 7.75
C LEU A 30 4.69 14.20 7.91
N ASP A 31 5.26 13.96 9.10
CA ASP A 31 6.06 12.77 9.36
C ASP A 31 5.22 11.49 9.33
N ILE A 32 4.01 11.52 9.89
CA ILE A 32 3.03 10.42 9.76
C ILE A 32 2.72 10.15 8.29
N PHE A 33 2.50 11.20 7.48
CA PHE A 33 2.20 11.05 6.07
C PHE A 33 3.37 10.46 5.28
N LYS A 34 4.60 10.92 5.53
CA LYS A 34 5.82 10.35 4.91
C LYS A 34 6.01 8.89 5.30
N GLN A 35 5.78 8.54 6.57
CA GLN A 35 5.87 7.17 7.04
C GLN A 35 4.80 6.29 6.38
N PHE A 36 3.57 6.79 6.26
CA PHE A 36 2.50 6.11 5.52
C PHE A 36 2.90 5.82 4.07
N GLN A 37 3.44 6.80 3.34
CA GLN A 37 3.90 6.59 1.96
C GLN A 37 4.99 5.50 1.87
N ARG A 38 5.95 5.51 2.81
CA ARG A 38 7.01 4.50 2.88
C ARG A 38 6.45 3.11 3.14
N ASP A 39 5.52 2.99 4.08
CA ASP A 39 4.91 1.71 4.43
C ASP A 39 4.04 1.16 3.31
N ILE A 40 3.31 2.03 2.59
CA ILE A 40 2.59 1.67 1.37
C ILE A 40 3.55 1.10 0.33
N TYR A 41 4.68 1.76 0.08
CA TYR A 41 5.66 1.29 -0.90
C TYR A 41 6.26 -0.07 -0.52
N ILE A 42 6.64 -0.27 0.75
CA ILE A 42 7.20 -1.55 1.22
C ILE A 42 6.17 -2.66 1.08
N THR A 43 4.95 -2.42 1.57
CA THR A 43 3.86 -3.40 1.55
C THR A 43 3.46 -3.76 0.13
N TYR A 44 3.36 -2.78 -0.76
CA TYR A 44 3.13 -3.01 -2.18
C TYR A 44 4.20 -3.93 -2.82
N LYS A 45 5.48 -3.70 -2.51
CA LYS A 45 6.56 -4.57 -3.03
C LYS A 45 6.43 -6.00 -2.52
N GLN A 46 6.05 -6.19 -1.25
CA GLN A 46 5.80 -7.52 -0.69
C GLN A 46 4.64 -8.21 -1.39
N ILE A 47 3.52 -7.51 -1.59
CA ILE A 47 2.36 -8.01 -2.35
C ILE A 47 2.80 -8.42 -3.76
N ARG A 48 3.53 -7.56 -4.48
CA ARG A 48 4.06 -7.87 -5.82
C ARG A 48 4.93 -9.12 -5.80
N HIS A 49 5.81 -9.28 -4.81
CA HIS A 49 6.71 -10.42 -4.71
C HIS A 49 5.95 -11.73 -4.46
N ILE A 50 4.93 -11.71 -3.60
CA ILE A 50 4.08 -12.88 -3.33
C ILE A 50 3.25 -13.25 -4.57
N CYS A 51 2.67 -12.25 -5.25
CA CYS A 51 1.87 -12.48 -6.45
C CYS A 51 2.71 -12.89 -7.66
N ASN A 52 3.98 -12.49 -7.73
CA ASN A 52 4.92 -12.90 -8.78
C ASN A 52 6.34 -13.13 -8.21
N PRO A 53 6.61 -14.33 -7.65
CA PRO A 53 7.92 -14.65 -7.06
C PRO A 53 9.09 -14.59 -8.05
N ARG A 54 8.80 -14.61 -9.37
CA ARG A 54 9.79 -14.58 -10.45
C ARG A 54 10.06 -13.17 -11.01
N ALA A 55 9.62 -12.11 -10.34
CA ALA A 55 9.62 -10.72 -10.85
C ALA A 55 11.00 -10.02 -10.94
N CYS A 56 12.01 -10.67 -11.54
CA CYS A 56 13.05 -9.95 -12.27
C CYS A 56 12.49 -9.28 -13.54
N GLU A 57 11.27 -9.62 -13.97
CA GLU A 57 10.59 -8.99 -15.10
C GLU A 57 9.54 -7.96 -14.66
N LYS A 58 9.47 -6.84 -15.42
CA LYS A 58 8.52 -5.75 -15.23
C LYS A 58 7.10 -6.30 -15.16
N THR A 59 6.52 -6.33 -13.96
CA THR A 59 5.14 -6.75 -13.74
C THR A 59 4.28 -5.51 -13.60
N THR A 60 3.24 -5.39 -14.43
CA THR A 60 2.30 -4.27 -14.35
C THR A 60 1.40 -4.44 -13.13
N LEU A 61 0.93 -3.32 -12.60
CA LEU A 61 0.11 -3.27 -11.40
C LEU A 61 -1.28 -3.96 -11.61
N GLU A 62 -1.79 -3.94 -12.83
CA GLU A 62 -2.99 -4.68 -13.24
C GLU A 62 -2.83 -6.20 -13.14
N THR A 63 -1.63 -6.71 -13.44
CA THR A 63 -1.31 -8.14 -13.32
C THR A 63 -1.24 -8.56 -11.85
N VAL A 64 -0.74 -7.69 -10.98
CA VAL A 64 -0.73 -7.90 -9.53
C VAL A 64 -2.16 -8.03 -9.01
N LYS A 65 -3.06 -7.11 -9.37
CA LYS A 65 -4.48 -7.15 -8.97
C LYS A 65 -5.16 -8.47 -9.38
N LYS A 66 -4.94 -8.96 -10.61
CA LYS A 66 -5.51 -10.23 -11.10
C LYS A 66 -4.96 -11.49 -10.43
N SER A 67 -3.76 -11.42 -9.85
CA SER A 67 -3.06 -12.57 -9.27
C SER A 67 -3.21 -12.68 -7.75
N LEU A 68 -3.88 -11.71 -7.10
CA LEU A 68 -4.14 -11.72 -5.67
C LEU A 68 -4.99 -12.94 -5.31
N ARG A 69 -4.43 -13.82 -4.49
CA ARG A 69 -5.12 -14.95 -3.89
C ARG A 69 -5.14 -14.72 -2.38
N GLU A 70 -6.34 -14.60 -1.82
CA GLU A 70 -6.60 -14.26 -0.41
C GLU A 70 -5.78 -15.12 0.56
N HIS A 71 -5.71 -16.43 0.35
CA HIS A 71 -4.95 -17.33 1.22
C HIS A 71 -3.44 -17.01 1.27
N TRP A 72 -2.84 -16.43 0.23
CA TRP A 72 -1.41 -16.05 0.24
C TRP A 72 -1.22 -14.73 1.00
N LEU A 73 -2.16 -13.80 0.90
CA LEU A 73 -2.11 -12.53 1.62
C LEU A 73 -2.25 -12.75 3.12
N GLU A 74 -3.20 -13.59 3.53
CA GLU A 74 -3.36 -13.96 4.94
C GLU A 74 -2.12 -14.69 5.46
N HIS A 75 -1.61 -15.68 4.71
CA HIS A 75 -0.51 -16.50 5.19
C HIS A 75 0.83 -15.75 5.29
N TYR A 76 1.13 -14.85 4.33
CA TYR A 76 2.44 -14.20 4.25
C TYR A 76 2.45 -12.76 4.75
N LEU A 77 1.30 -12.06 4.74
CA LEU A 77 1.20 -10.65 5.13
C LEU A 77 0.19 -10.39 6.23
N ASN A 78 -0.55 -11.41 6.70
CA ASN A 78 -1.64 -11.25 7.65
C ASN A 78 -2.62 -10.13 7.23
N MET A 79 -2.98 -10.14 5.94
CA MET A 79 -3.71 -9.07 5.29
C MET A 79 -4.89 -9.62 4.49
N THR A 80 -6.02 -8.94 4.54
CA THR A 80 -7.21 -9.24 3.74
C THR A 80 -7.07 -8.78 2.29
N LEU A 81 -7.89 -9.32 1.39
CA LEU A 81 -7.91 -8.86 -0.01
C LEU A 81 -8.27 -7.36 -0.12
N THR A 82 -9.17 -6.87 0.74
CA THR A 82 -9.56 -5.46 0.79
C THR A 82 -8.39 -4.55 1.18
N GLU A 83 -7.63 -4.90 2.21
CA GLU A 83 -6.44 -4.15 2.63
C GLU A 83 -5.38 -4.13 1.53
N ALA A 84 -5.16 -5.26 0.85
CA ALA A 84 -4.24 -5.34 -0.28
C ALA A 84 -4.65 -4.42 -1.43
N HIS A 85 -5.95 -4.35 -1.77
CA HIS A 85 -6.45 -3.41 -2.77
C HIS A 85 -6.22 -1.96 -2.35
N ILE A 86 -6.48 -1.61 -1.09
CA ILE A 86 -6.23 -0.26 -0.58
C ILE A 86 -4.74 0.10 -0.69
N VAL A 87 -3.84 -0.81 -0.31
CA VAL A 87 -2.38 -0.60 -0.45
C VAL A 87 -2.01 -0.33 -1.90
N ILE A 88 -2.57 -1.10 -2.83
CA ILE A 88 -2.30 -0.96 -4.26
C ILE A 88 -2.84 0.38 -4.80
N GLU A 89 -4.05 0.79 -4.42
CA GLU A 89 -4.63 2.07 -4.83
C GLU A 89 -3.79 3.27 -4.34
N TYR A 90 -3.33 3.24 -3.09
CA TYR A 90 -2.44 4.27 -2.57
C TYR A 90 -1.07 4.24 -3.25
N ALA A 91 -0.54 3.05 -3.59
CA ALA A 91 0.71 2.94 -4.33
C ALA A 91 0.59 3.54 -5.75
N GLU A 92 -0.52 3.29 -6.45
CA GLU A 92 -0.85 3.94 -7.73
C GLU A 92 -0.91 5.46 -7.57
N LEU A 93 -1.56 5.94 -6.51
CA LEU A 93 -1.75 7.37 -6.28
C LEU A 93 -0.44 8.09 -5.98
N PHE A 94 0.42 7.50 -5.12
CA PHE A 94 1.67 8.14 -4.70
C PHE A 94 2.81 8.00 -5.70
N PHE A 95 2.88 6.88 -6.43
CA PHE A 95 4.04 6.52 -7.23
C PHE A 95 3.72 6.33 -8.73
N GLY A 96 2.44 6.35 -9.11
CA GLY A 96 1.99 6.10 -10.48
C GLY A 96 2.20 4.65 -10.93
N LEU A 97 1.94 4.39 -12.23
CA LEU A 97 2.15 3.07 -12.86
C LEU A 97 3.62 2.67 -12.99
N ALA A 98 4.56 3.56 -12.63
CA ALA A 98 5.99 3.40 -12.86
C ALA A 98 6.75 3.11 -11.55
N ILE A 99 6.38 2.05 -10.85
CA ILE A 99 7.26 1.47 -9.84
C ILE A 99 8.32 0.65 -10.60
N LYS A 100 9.42 1.31 -10.98
CA LYS A 100 10.59 0.69 -11.62
C LYS A 100 11.24 -0.34 -10.70
#